data_AF-A0A2E6YHN6-F1
#
_entry.id   AF-A0A2E6YHN6-F1
#
_cell.length_a   1.000
_cell.length_b   1.000
_cell.length_c   1.000
_cell.angle_alpha   90.00
_cell.angle_beta   90.00
_cell.angle_gamma   90.00
#
_symmetry.space_group_name_H-M   'P 1'
#
loop_
_entity.id
_entity.type
_entity.pdbx_description
1 polymer ?
#
loop_
_entity_poly.entity_id
_entity_poly.type
_entity_poly.pdbx_seq_one_letter_code
_entity_poly.pdbx_strand_id
1 'polypeptide(L)'
;MLSITKHLKERHLHTELYSSVYVSEEHCKAYFMLYSFSGEIVGFQCYTPEQPKRGSHLLDIERRYYTYITKKHGTVRVTAFGLERLTPETKTVFLCEGVFDACRLHKLGLQALALLGSDVEHIKEQLFMLGVKLIPICEGDEAGQKLAKLATHKEVVYLPEGYDLGDMSEVEILKIIKKYI
;
A
#
# COMPACT_ATOMS: atom_id res chain seq x y z
N MET A 1 -15.18 16.03 16.89
CA MET A 1 -13.92 15.75 16.17
C MET A 1 -13.76 14.23 16.16
N LEU A 2 -13.71 13.58 15.00
CA LEU A 2 -13.38 12.16 14.95
C LEU A 2 -11.93 12.01 15.43
N SER A 3 -11.66 11.11 16.38
CA SER A 3 -10.27 10.72 16.65
C SER A 3 -9.71 10.08 15.39
N ILE A 4 -8.59 10.60 14.89
CA ILE A 4 -7.94 10.04 13.70
C ILE A 4 -7.52 8.60 13.98
N THR A 5 -7.06 8.27 15.20
CA THR A 5 -6.72 6.90 15.59
C THR A 5 -7.91 5.95 15.45
N LYS A 6 -9.11 6.38 15.88
CA LYS A 6 -10.32 5.56 15.72
C LYS A 6 -10.64 5.34 14.24
N HIS A 7 -10.61 6.40 13.44
CA HIS A 7 -10.83 6.34 11.99
C HIS A 7 -9.82 5.41 11.29
N LEU A 8 -8.54 5.51 11.65
CA LEU A 8 -7.48 4.66 11.10
C LEU A 8 -7.71 3.19 11.46
N LYS A 9 -8.17 2.89 12.67
CA LYS A 9 -8.51 1.52 13.09
C LYS A 9 -9.69 0.96 12.29
N GLU A 10 -10.70 1.78 11.99
CA GLU A 10 -11.82 1.42 11.12
C GLU A 10 -11.34 1.14 9.68
N ARG A 11 -10.28 1.83 9.24
CA ARG A 11 -9.54 1.58 8.00
C ARG A 11 -8.52 0.43 8.11
N HIS A 12 -8.60 -0.40 9.16
CA HIS A 12 -7.73 -1.55 9.44
C HIS A 12 -6.25 -1.23 9.67
N LEU A 13 -5.91 0.04 9.92
CA LEU A 13 -4.56 0.42 10.34
C LEU A 13 -4.39 0.18 11.84
N HIS A 14 -3.64 -0.86 12.16
CA HIS A 14 -3.16 -1.19 13.49
C HIS A 14 -1.75 -0.61 13.66
N THR A 15 -1.65 0.60 14.20
CA THR A 15 -0.38 1.34 14.28
C THR A 15 0.72 0.59 15.04
N GLU A 16 0.34 -0.27 15.98
CA GLU A 16 1.25 -1.14 16.73
C GLU A 16 2.04 -2.14 15.86
N LEU A 17 1.59 -2.40 14.63
CA LEU A 17 2.30 -3.26 13.69
C LEU A 17 3.47 -2.56 12.98
N TYR A 18 3.59 -1.23 13.13
CA TYR A 18 4.49 -0.39 12.34
C TYR A 18 5.29 0.55 13.23
N SER A 19 6.62 0.47 13.15
CA SER A 19 7.50 1.53 13.67
C SER A 19 7.59 2.74 12.74
N SER A 20 7.06 2.62 11.52
CA SER A 20 7.16 3.57 10.41
C SER A 20 5.93 4.49 10.26
N VAL A 21 4.91 4.28 11.09
CA VAL A 21 3.65 5.01 11.00
C VAL A 21 3.52 5.98 12.18
N TYR A 22 3.28 7.24 11.87
CA TYR A 22 3.11 8.31 12.86
C TYR A 22 1.73 8.94 12.73
N VAL A 23 1.05 9.11 13.85
CA VAL A 23 -0.30 9.68 13.88
C VAL A 23 -0.29 10.98 14.67
N SER A 24 -0.81 12.05 14.07
CA SER A 24 -1.04 13.34 14.72
C SER A 24 -2.54 13.54 14.91
N GLU A 25 -3.01 13.38 16.15
CA GLU A 25 -4.39 13.72 16.52
C GLU A 25 -4.66 15.22 16.37
N GLU A 26 -3.71 16.07 16.77
CA GLU A 26 -3.81 17.53 16.65
C GLU A 26 -4.09 17.98 15.21
N HIS A 27 -3.40 17.39 14.24
CA HIS A 27 -3.54 17.76 12.83
C HIS A 27 -4.46 16.82 12.03
N CYS A 28 -5.08 15.83 12.68
CA CYS A 28 -5.91 14.80 12.05
C CYS A 28 -5.22 14.11 10.84
N LYS A 29 -3.95 13.73 11.01
CA LYS A 29 -3.10 13.17 9.95
C LYS A 29 -2.43 11.87 10.36
N ALA A 30 -2.21 11.00 9.37
CA ALA A 30 -1.32 9.86 9.46
C ALA A 30 -0.18 9.98 8.45
N TYR A 31 1.02 9.66 8.88
CA TYR A 31 2.23 9.65 8.06
C TYR A 31 2.76 8.22 7.96
N PHE A 32 2.92 7.73 6.75
CA PHE A 32 3.48 6.43 6.42
C PHE A 32 4.88 6.65 5.87
N MET A 33 5.92 6.35 6.65
CA MET A 33 7.30 6.49 6.19
C MET A 33 7.60 5.45 5.12
N LEU A 34 8.30 5.88 4.06
CA LEU A 34 8.60 5.08 2.89
C LEU A 34 10.08 4.74 2.86
N TYR A 35 10.39 3.45 2.79
CA TYR A 35 11.75 2.94 2.75
C TYR A 35 12.15 2.51 1.34
N SER A 36 13.42 2.63 1.00
CA SER A 36 13.99 1.87 -0.11
C SER A 36 14.14 0.40 0.27
N PHE A 37 14.40 -0.45 -0.73
CA PHE A 37 14.75 -1.86 -0.53
C PHE A 37 16.08 -2.06 0.24
N SER A 38 16.88 -1.00 0.39
CA SER A 38 18.07 -0.97 1.25
C SER A 38 17.79 -0.52 2.70
N GLY A 39 16.54 -0.19 3.04
CA GLY A 39 16.15 0.26 4.38
C GLY A 39 16.39 1.75 4.66
N GLU A 40 16.74 2.55 3.65
CA GLU A 40 16.85 4.00 3.80
C GLU A 40 15.46 4.63 3.76
N ILE A 41 15.20 5.62 4.61
CA ILE A 41 14.00 6.46 4.46
C ILE A 41 14.16 7.31 3.21
N VAL A 42 13.21 7.21 2.28
CA VAL A 42 13.24 7.93 1.00
C VAL A 42 12.05 8.87 0.81
N GLY A 43 11.08 8.85 1.71
CA GLY A 43 9.88 9.65 1.58
C GLY A 43 8.84 9.34 2.64
N PHE A 44 7.63 9.85 2.41
CA PHE A 44 6.45 9.54 3.20
C PHE A 44 5.17 9.69 2.34
N GLN A 45 4.12 8.99 2.73
CA GLN A 45 2.75 9.34 2.34
C GLN A 45 2.01 9.94 3.53
N CYS A 46 1.35 11.07 3.35
CA CYS A 46 0.46 11.68 4.32
C CYS A 46 -0.99 11.38 3.94
N TYR A 47 -1.78 10.98 4.93
CA TYR A 47 -3.21 10.77 4.81
C TYR A 47 -3.99 11.75 5.68
N THR A 48 -4.92 12.47 5.05
CA THR A 48 -5.81 13.44 5.70
C THR A 48 -7.26 13.09 5.34
N PRO A 49 -8.04 12.43 6.22
CA PRO A 49 -9.36 11.88 5.87
C PRO A 49 -10.34 12.88 5.28
N GLU A 50 -10.37 14.08 5.86
CA GLU A 50 -11.32 15.15 5.51
C GLU A 50 -10.98 15.85 4.19
N GLN A 51 -9.76 15.65 3.66
CA GLN A 51 -9.39 16.21 2.37
C GLN A 51 -10.03 15.44 1.20
N PRO A 52 -10.31 16.13 0.10
CA PRO A 52 -10.86 15.51 -1.12
C PRO A 52 -9.86 14.53 -1.76
N LYS A 53 -10.38 13.44 -2.36
CA LYS A 53 -9.55 12.44 -3.07
C LYS A 53 -9.02 12.97 -4.41
N ARG A 54 -9.82 13.78 -5.13
CA ARG A 54 -9.51 14.31 -6.48
C ARG A 54 -9.94 15.77 -6.59
N GLY A 55 -9.29 16.52 -7.47
CA GLY A 55 -9.62 17.90 -7.82
C GLY A 55 -8.46 18.54 -8.57
N SER A 56 -8.70 18.98 -9.81
CA SER A 56 -7.65 19.53 -10.69
C SER A 56 -7.05 20.85 -10.20
N HIS A 57 -7.78 21.57 -9.35
CA HIS A 57 -7.36 22.83 -8.74
C HIS A 57 -6.57 22.65 -7.44
N LEU A 58 -6.47 21.42 -6.91
CA LEU A 58 -5.83 21.15 -5.64
C LEU A 58 -4.33 20.94 -5.82
N LEU A 59 -3.55 21.61 -4.97
CA LEU A 59 -2.15 21.25 -4.74
C LEU A 59 -2.08 19.83 -4.15
N ASP A 60 -1.01 19.10 -4.40
CA ASP A 60 -0.90 17.70 -3.96
C ASP A 60 -1.02 17.57 -2.42
N ILE A 61 -0.55 18.57 -1.65
CA ILE A 61 -0.66 18.60 -0.18
C ILE A 61 -2.09 18.85 0.34
N GLU A 62 -2.99 19.30 -0.54
CA GLU A 62 -4.41 19.55 -0.23
C GLU A 62 -5.28 18.32 -0.50
N ARG A 63 -4.69 17.23 -1.01
CA ARG A 63 -5.39 15.99 -1.34
C ARG A 63 -5.34 15.03 -0.16
N ARG A 64 -6.37 14.17 -0.08
CA ARG A 64 -6.50 13.09 0.91
C ARG A 64 -5.23 12.26 1.08
N TYR A 65 -4.53 12.01 -0.03
CA TYR A 65 -3.24 11.35 -0.05
C TYR A 65 -2.23 12.28 -0.70
N TYR A 66 -1.16 12.57 0.03
CA TYR A 66 -0.01 13.30 -0.47
C TYR A 66 1.23 12.41 -0.34
N THR A 67 1.86 12.06 -1.45
CA THR A 67 3.08 11.25 -1.45
C THR A 67 4.27 12.12 -1.80
N TYR A 68 5.26 12.16 -0.91
CA TYR A 68 6.57 12.78 -1.17
C TYR A 68 7.64 11.70 -1.23
N ILE A 69 8.37 11.63 -2.34
CA ILE A 69 9.51 10.72 -2.52
C ILE A 69 10.70 11.54 -3.01
N THR A 70 11.84 11.38 -2.34
CA THR A 70 13.09 12.02 -2.71
C THR A 70 13.58 11.55 -4.08
N LYS A 71 14.41 12.38 -4.70
CA LYS A 71 15.08 12.05 -5.97
C LYS A 71 16.56 11.84 -5.74
N LYS A 72 17.15 10.88 -6.45
CA LYS A 72 18.60 10.66 -6.51
C LYS A 72 19.03 10.75 -7.97
N HIS A 73 19.96 11.67 -8.29
CA HIS A 73 20.38 11.96 -9.66
C HIS A 73 19.23 12.28 -10.63
N GLY A 74 18.21 12.99 -10.16
CA GLY A 74 17.05 13.39 -10.97
C GLY A 74 15.92 12.34 -11.06
N THR A 75 16.16 11.10 -10.63
CA THR A 75 15.18 10.01 -10.68
C THR A 75 14.52 9.80 -9.31
N VAL A 76 13.20 9.58 -9.32
CA VAL A 76 12.44 9.22 -8.12
C VAL A 76 12.99 7.93 -7.51
N ARG A 77 13.20 7.90 -6.20
CA ARG A 77 13.68 6.69 -5.53
C ARG A 77 12.60 5.61 -5.50
N VAL A 78 13.00 4.37 -5.71
CA VAL A 78 12.11 3.20 -5.68
C VAL A 78 11.73 2.89 -4.23
N THR A 79 10.44 2.69 -3.97
CA THR A 79 9.90 2.43 -2.63
C THR A 79 8.56 1.71 -2.68
N ALA A 80 8.21 1.04 -1.59
CA ALA A 80 6.88 0.54 -1.32
C ALA A 80 6.60 0.66 0.19
N PHE A 81 5.34 0.84 0.56
CA PHE A 81 4.93 0.75 1.96
C PHE A 81 4.80 -0.72 2.39
N GLY A 82 5.27 -1.06 3.60
CA GLY A 82 5.21 -2.43 4.14
C GLY A 82 6.49 -3.25 3.96
N LEU A 83 7.57 -2.67 3.41
CA LEU A 83 8.85 -3.37 3.27
C LEU A 83 9.40 -3.89 4.60
N GLU A 84 9.17 -3.14 5.69
CA GLU A 84 9.54 -3.52 7.06
C GLU A 84 8.77 -4.73 7.60
N ARG A 85 7.71 -5.17 6.91
CA ARG A 85 6.89 -6.35 7.28
C ARG A 85 7.36 -7.63 6.60
N LEU A 86 8.30 -7.54 5.67
CA LEU A 86 8.90 -8.70 5.04
C LEU A 86 9.90 -9.38 5.99
N THR A 87 9.83 -10.70 6.08
CA THR A 87 10.78 -11.52 6.85
C THR A 87 11.52 -12.51 5.94
N PRO A 88 12.64 -13.12 6.38
CA PRO A 88 13.34 -14.14 5.59
C PRO A 88 12.49 -15.34 5.17
N GLU A 89 11.41 -15.63 5.91
CA GLU A 89 10.47 -16.73 5.64
C GLU A 89 9.37 -16.35 4.64
N THR A 90 9.35 -15.10 4.16
CA THR A 90 8.36 -14.62 3.21
C THR A 90 8.46 -15.39 1.90
N LYS A 91 7.37 -16.05 1.51
CA LYS A 91 7.26 -16.80 0.25
C LYS A 91 6.34 -16.14 -0.76
N THR A 92 5.30 -15.48 -0.26
CA THR A 92 4.29 -14.77 -1.07
C THR A 92 4.18 -13.34 -0.57
N VAL A 93 4.14 -12.38 -1.50
CA VAL A 93 3.88 -10.98 -1.22
C VAL A 93 2.71 -10.53 -2.07
N PHE A 94 1.67 -10.02 -1.41
CA PHE A 94 0.54 -9.40 -2.07
C PHE A 94 0.87 -7.96 -2.45
N LEU A 95 0.61 -7.57 -3.69
CA LEU A 95 0.83 -6.20 -4.14
C LEU A 95 -0.51 -5.48 -4.19
N CYS A 96 -0.56 -4.31 -3.56
CA CYS A 96 -1.74 -3.46 -3.49
C CYS A 96 -1.43 -2.07 -4.03
N GLU A 97 -2.47 -1.31 -4.35
CA GLU A 97 -2.32 0.08 -4.77
C GLU A 97 -2.16 1.01 -3.56
N GLY A 98 -3.07 0.89 -2.58
CA GLY A 98 -3.17 1.76 -1.43
C GLY A 98 -2.55 1.19 -0.15
N VAL A 99 -2.09 2.09 0.73
CA VAL A 99 -1.56 1.70 2.06
C VAL A 99 -2.56 0.93 2.90
N PHE A 100 -3.86 1.27 2.80
CA PHE A 100 -4.88 0.67 3.64
C PHE A 100 -5.24 -0.76 3.23
N ASP A 101 -5.08 -1.10 1.97
CA ASP A 101 -5.25 -2.47 1.45
C ASP A 101 -4.12 -3.36 2.00
N ALA A 102 -2.89 -2.85 1.97
CA ALA A 102 -1.77 -3.51 2.61
C ALA A 102 -1.98 -3.64 4.13
N CYS A 103 -2.49 -2.60 4.80
CA CYS A 103 -2.82 -2.66 6.23
C CYS A 103 -3.85 -3.74 6.54
N ARG A 104 -4.87 -3.89 5.68
CA ARG A 104 -5.89 -4.92 5.80
C ARG A 104 -5.28 -6.32 5.77
N LEU A 105 -4.32 -6.58 4.88
CA LEU A 105 -3.62 -7.85 4.79
C LEU A 105 -2.65 -8.06 5.95
N HIS A 106 -1.93 -7.02 6.37
CA HIS A 106 -1.03 -7.09 7.53
C HIS A 106 -1.78 -7.45 8.82
N LYS A 107 -3.01 -6.94 9.01
CA LYS A 107 -3.89 -7.33 10.13
C LYS A 107 -4.19 -8.83 10.12
N LEU A 108 -4.24 -9.46 8.95
CA LEU A 108 -4.43 -10.91 8.79
C LEU A 108 -3.13 -11.71 8.90
N GLY A 109 -1.99 -11.06 9.16
CA GLY A 109 -0.68 -11.70 9.27
C GLY A 109 -0.02 -12.01 7.92
N LEU A 110 -0.52 -11.44 6.83
CA LEU A 110 -0.03 -11.68 5.47
C LEU A 110 0.97 -10.60 5.04
N GLN A 111 1.97 -10.96 4.25
CA GLN A 111 2.96 -10.03 3.72
C GLN A 111 2.40 -9.30 2.50
N ALA A 112 2.37 -7.97 2.57
CA ALA A 112 1.84 -7.13 1.50
C ALA A 112 2.69 -5.87 1.31
N LEU A 113 2.68 -5.34 0.09
CA LEU A 113 3.30 -4.07 -0.26
C LEU A 113 2.30 -3.18 -0.99
N ALA A 114 2.23 -1.91 -0.59
CA ALA A 114 1.48 -0.90 -1.33
C ALA A 114 2.43 -0.07 -2.20
N LEU A 115 2.10 0.07 -3.50
CA LEU A 115 2.95 0.75 -4.48
C LEU A 115 2.64 2.24 -4.65
N LEU A 116 1.56 2.74 -4.01
CA LEU A 116 1.28 4.16 -3.82
C LEU A 116 1.06 4.97 -5.11
N GLY A 117 0.69 4.31 -6.20
CA GLY A 117 0.46 4.96 -7.48
C GLY A 117 0.41 3.98 -8.64
N SER A 118 0.25 4.54 -9.85
CA SER A 118 -0.02 3.78 -11.07
C SER A 118 1.23 3.40 -11.88
N ASP A 119 2.38 4.02 -11.64
CA ASP A 119 3.60 3.65 -12.35
C ASP A 119 4.35 2.56 -11.59
N VAL A 120 4.39 1.37 -12.18
CA VAL A 120 4.99 0.17 -11.58
C VAL A 120 6.24 -0.30 -12.31
N GLU A 121 6.59 0.31 -13.45
CA GLU A 121 7.70 -0.17 -14.27
C GLU A 121 9.05 0.06 -13.58
N HIS A 122 9.19 1.16 -12.84
CA HIS A 122 10.43 1.52 -12.16
C HIS A 122 10.78 0.66 -10.94
N ILE A 123 9.82 -0.11 -10.41
CA ILE A 123 9.98 -0.95 -9.20
C ILE A 123 10.03 -2.46 -9.50
N LYS A 124 9.64 -2.84 -10.72
CA LYS A 124 9.49 -4.24 -11.15
C LYS A 124 10.72 -5.10 -10.86
N GLU A 125 11.90 -4.64 -11.25
CA GLU A 125 13.14 -5.40 -11.05
C GLU A 125 13.49 -5.56 -9.56
N GLN A 126 13.25 -4.53 -8.74
CA GLN A 126 13.46 -4.61 -7.30
C GLN A 126 12.52 -5.62 -6.63
N LEU A 127 11.27 -5.70 -7.08
CA LEU A 127 10.33 -6.70 -6.58
C LEU A 127 10.72 -8.12 -6.98
N PHE A 128 11.18 -8.34 -8.22
CA PHE A 128 11.64 -9.67 -8.64
C PHE A 128 12.89 -10.12 -7.90
N MET A 129 13.79 -9.20 -7.54
CA MET A 129 14.97 -9.53 -6.73
C MET A 129 14.64 -10.01 -5.32
N LEU A 130 13.41 -9.81 -4.82
CA LEU A 130 12.99 -10.39 -3.54
C LEU A 130 12.95 -11.92 -3.57
N GLY A 131 12.87 -12.55 -4.75
CA GLY A 131 12.81 -14.00 -4.88
C GLY A 131 11.51 -14.62 -4.32
N VAL A 132 10.49 -13.81 -4.12
CA VAL A 132 9.17 -14.21 -3.60
C VAL A 132 8.14 -14.28 -4.72
N LYS A 133 7.04 -14.97 -4.45
CA LYS A 133 5.87 -14.98 -5.32
C LYS A 133 5.10 -13.67 -5.17
N LEU A 134 5.01 -12.90 -6.24
CA LEU A 134 4.28 -11.63 -6.28
C LEU A 134 2.84 -11.87 -6.76
N ILE A 135 1.86 -11.50 -5.93
CA ILE A 135 0.43 -11.65 -6.22
C ILE A 135 -0.24 -10.27 -6.19
N PRO A 136 -0.40 -9.61 -7.34
CA PRO A 136 -1.22 -8.41 -7.46
C PRO A 136 -2.66 -8.65 -7.01
N ILE A 137 -3.18 -7.74 -6.19
CA ILE A 137 -4.61 -7.59 -5.90
C ILE A 137 -5.08 -6.35 -6.66
N CYS A 138 -5.79 -6.59 -7.75
CA CYS A 138 -6.17 -5.57 -8.70
C CYS A 138 -7.64 -5.19 -8.51
N GLU A 139 -7.88 -3.90 -8.35
CA GLU A 139 -9.20 -3.31 -8.55
C GLU A 139 -9.53 -3.28 -10.05
N GLY A 140 -10.80 -3.12 -10.40
CA GLY A 140 -11.28 -3.15 -11.79
C GLY A 140 -10.87 -1.95 -12.66
N ASP A 141 -9.83 -1.19 -12.28
CA ASP A 141 -9.44 0.07 -12.91
C ASP A 141 -8.10 -0.02 -13.68
N GLU A 142 -7.64 1.12 -14.22
CA GLU A 142 -6.40 1.19 -15.01
C GLU A 142 -5.15 0.91 -14.15
N ALA A 143 -5.16 1.28 -12.87
CA ALA A 143 -4.05 1.04 -11.97
C ALA A 143 -3.93 -0.47 -11.68
N GLY A 144 -5.07 -1.15 -11.51
CA GLY A 144 -5.12 -2.59 -11.33
C GLY A 144 -4.52 -3.33 -12.53
N GLN A 145 -4.80 -2.88 -13.75
CA GLN A 145 -4.20 -3.46 -14.97
C GLN A 145 -2.68 -3.31 -15.02
N LYS A 146 -2.14 -2.19 -14.53
CA LYS A 146 -0.68 -2.00 -14.45
C LYS A 146 -0.08 -2.91 -13.38
N LEU A 147 -0.70 -2.99 -12.22
CA LEU A 147 -0.27 -3.85 -11.12
C LEU A 147 -0.23 -5.34 -11.51
N ALA A 148 -1.21 -5.80 -12.29
CA ALA A 148 -1.29 -7.18 -12.80
C ALA A 148 -0.04 -7.62 -13.58
N LYS A 149 0.71 -6.68 -14.19
CA LYS A 149 1.94 -6.98 -14.94
C LYS A 149 3.10 -7.45 -14.04
N LEU A 150 3.01 -7.21 -12.74
CA LEU A 150 4.01 -7.63 -11.76
C LEU A 150 3.82 -9.08 -11.29
N ALA A 151 2.75 -9.75 -11.72
CA ALA A 151 2.39 -11.08 -11.27
C ALA A 151 3.44 -12.14 -11.60
N THR A 152 3.85 -12.90 -10.58
CA THR A 152 4.61 -14.13 -10.80
C THR A 152 3.69 -15.20 -11.39
N HIS A 153 4.13 -15.90 -12.44
CA HIS A 153 3.36 -16.94 -13.12
C HIS A 153 1.97 -16.52 -13.62
N LYS A 154 1.75 -15.22 -13.87
CA LYS A 154 0.46 -14.64 -14.28
C LYS A 154 -0.66 -14.81 -13.23
N GLU A 155 -0.31 -15.03 -11.98
CA GLU A 155 -1.28 -15.16 -10.91
C GLU A 155 -1.67 -13.79 -10.34
N VAL A 156 -2.93 -13.42 -10.57
CA VAL A 156 -3.52 -12.14 -10.16
C VAL A 156 -4.83 -12.42 -9.43
N VAL A 157 -5.11 -11.61 -8.41
CA VAL A 157 -6.42 -11.54 -7.75
C VAL A 157 -7.17 -10.34 -8.32
N TYR A 158 -8.28 -10.58 -9.00
CA TYR A 158 -9.19 -9.53 -9.43
C TYR A 158 -10.35 -9.41 -8.45
N LEU A 159 -10.52 -8.23 -7.86
CA LEU A 159 -11.68 -7.96 -7.02
C LEU A 159 -12.93 -7.71 -7.88
N PRO A 160 -14.14 -7.97 -7.35
CA PRO A 160 -15.36 -7.59 -8.04
C PRO A 160 -15.40 -6.09 -8.32
N GLU A 161 -16.03 -5.69 -9.43
CA GLU A 161 -16.16 -4.28 -9.80
C GLU A 161 -16.82 -3.47 -8.68
N GLY A 162 -16.22 -2.32 -8.33
CA GLY A 162 -16.71 -1.44 -7.27
C GLY A 162 -16.35 -1.86 -5.85
N TYR A 163 -15.58 -2.94 -5.66
CA TYR A 163 -15.05 -3.35 -4.35
C TYR A 163 -13.58 -2.95 -4.20
N ASP A 164 -13.29 -2.27 -3.09
CA ASP A 164 -11.94 -2.08 -2.55
C ASP A 164 -11.69 -3.19 -1.50
N LEU A 165 -10.45 -3.67 -1.38
CA LEU A 165 -10.06 -4.65 -0.37
C LEU A 165 -10.41 -4.19 1.06
N GLY A 166 -10.37 -2.88 1.31
CA GLY A 166 -10.74 -2.28 2.58
C GLY A 166 -12.20 -2.52 3.00
N ASP A 167 -13.10 -2.72 2.02
CA ASP A 167 -14.55 -2.89 2.24
C ASP A 167 -14.96 -4.35 2.41
N MET A 168 -14.08 -5.30 2.09
CA MET A 168 -14.37 -6.74 2.16
C MET A 168 -14.25 -7.29 3.58
N SER A 169 -15.11 -8.25 3.94
CA SER A 169 -14.99 -8.99 5.20
C SER A 169 -13.75 -9.89 5.20
N GLU A 170 -13.25 -10.22 6.40
CA GLU A 170 -12.05 -11.07 6.54
C GLU A 170 -12.26 -12.45 5.91
N VAL A 171 -13.49 -12.98 6.01
CA VAL A 171 -13.87 -14.28 5.41
C VAL A 171 -13.80 -14.22 3.89
N GLU A 172 -14.23 -13.13 3.26
CA GLU A 172 -14.18 -12.98 1.81
C GLU A 172 -12.74 -12.86 1.32
N ILE A 173 -11.93 -12.04 1.99
CA ILE A 173 -10.51 -11.88 1.68
C ILE A 173 -9.80 -13.23 1.76
N LEU A 174 -9.96 -13.96 2.87
CA LEU A 174 -9.34 -15.27 3.06
C LEU A 174 -9.79 -16.30 2.02
N LYS A 175 -11.06 -16.29 1.61
CA LYS A 175 -11.55 -17.18 0.54
C LYS A 175 -10.83 -16.92 -0.78
N ILE A 176 -10.61 -15.67 -1.14
CA ILE A 176 -10.01 -15.27 -2.41
C ILE A 176 -8.52 -15.62 -2.44
N ILE A 177 -7.82 -15.40 -1.32
CA ILE A 177 -6.36 -15.56 -1.26
C ILE A 177 -5.90 -16.93 -0.74
N LYS A 178 -6.82 -17.82 -0.34
CA LYS A 178 -6.53 -19.13 0.27
C LYS A 178 -5.52 -19.99 -0.51
N LYS A 179 -5.47 -19.86 -1.83
CA LYS A 179 -4.54 -20.63 -2.67
C LYS A 179 -3.10 -20.10 -2.68
N TYR A 180 -2.85 -18.96 -2.05
CA TYR A 180 -1.57 -18.24 -2.05
C TYR A 180 -0.88 -18.20 -0.68
N ILE A 181 -1.61 -18.60 0.37
CA ILE A 181 -1.13 -18.79 1.74
C ILE A 181 -0.69 -20.23 1.94
#